data_AF-Q5R185-F1
#
_entry.id   AF-Q5R185-F1
#
_cell.length_a   1.000
_cell.length_b   1.000
_cell.length_c   1.000
_cell.angle_alpha   90.00
_cell.angle_beta   90.00
_cell.angle_gamma   90.00
#
_symmetry.space_group_name_H-M   'P 1'
#
loop_
_entity.id
_entity.type
_entity.pdbx_description
1 polymer ?
#
loop_
_entity_poly.entity_id
_entity_poly.type
_entity_poly.pdbx_seq_one_letter_code
_entity_poly.pdbx_strand_id
1 'polypeptide(L)'
;MKFTNLIITVFFVAFAVSPANSAELKQYDSIRAMISDKSDYSQENGTFKVLDLGTLPTIQLSTQIFPGDLPDVIRASTRRDILYGVYKTFLHTSYEEIVVVGVPVKFKSKIYVTKYREQIHITKSAATELAKKMLGANSLRDLVEEKNYGGYVIHTWSNLMNKALYNDQGAPEQDAFFKALKSAAK
;
A
#
# COMPACT_ATOMS: atom_id res chain seq x y z
N MET A 1 -72.51 7.70 -21.30
CA MET A 1 -71.62 7.43 -20.15
C MET A 1 -70.19 7.34 -20.65
N LYS A 2 -69.33 8.31 -20.33
CA LYS A 2 -67.89 8.27 -20.63
C LYS A 2 -67.16 8.27 -19.30
N PHE A 3 -66.48 7.16 -18.97
CA PHE A 3 -65.58 7.08 -17.83
C PHE A 3 -64.20 7.55 -18.28
N THR A 4 -63.73 8.66 -17.72
CA THR A 4 -62.35 9.14 -17.83
C THR A 4 -61.50 8.43 -16.78
N ASN A 5 -60.57 7.59 -17.22
CA ASN A 5 -59.54 7.00 -16.36
C ASN A 5 -58.46 8.05 -16.06
N LEU A 6 -58.31 8.37 -14.77
CA LEU A 6 -57.25 9.21 -14.24
C LEU A 6 -56.02 8.33 -13.96
N ILE A 7 -54.96 8.50 -14.73
CA ILE A 7 -53.66 7.84 -14.47
C ILE A 7 -52.86 8.74 -13.52
N ILE A 8 -52.60 8.25 -12.31
CA ILE A 8 -51.71 8.90 -11.34
C ILE A 8 -50.29 8.39 -11.61
N THR A 9 -49.44 9.24 -12.17
CA THR A 9 -48.00 8.98 -12.31
C THR A 9 -47.30 9.38 -11.01
N VAL A 10 -46.81 8.39 -10.26
CA VAL A 10 -45.95 8.60 -9.09
C VAL A 10 -44.53 8.83 -9.57
N PHE A 11 -44.02 10.06 -9.41
CA PHE A 11 -42.61 10.38 -9.61
C PHE A 11 -41.80 9.87 -8.41
N PHE A 12 -41.01 8.81 -8.62
CA PHE A 12 -39.93 8.46 -7.71
C PHE A 12 -38.80 9.47 -7.86
N VAL A 13 -38.64 10.36 -6.89
CA VAL A 13 -37.44 11.18 -6.75
C VAL A 13 -36.35 10.28 -6.19
N ALA A 14 -35.48 9.78 -7.07
CA ALA A 14 -34.25 9.13 -6.66
C ALA A 14 -33.33 10.20 -6.04
N PHE A 15 -33.21 10.21 -4.72
CA PHE A 15 -32.13 10.94 -4.05
C PHE A 15 -30.81 10.26 -4.44
N ALA A 16 -30.07 10.89 -5.35
CA ALA A 16 -28.67 10.55 -5.59
C ALA A 16 -27.90 10.87 -4.31
N VAL A 17 -27.68 9.85 -3.49
CA VAL A 17 -26.66 9.90 -2.43
C VAL A 17 -25.33 10.01 -3.16
N SER A 18 -24.81 11.22 -3.26
CA SER A 18 -23.43 11.42 -3.72
C SER A 18 -22.53 10.74 -2.68
N PRO A 19 -21.72 9.73 -3.05
CA PRO A 19 -20.71 9.23 -2.12
C PRO A 19 -19.84 10.41 -1.74
N ALA A 20 -19.61 10.57 -0.43
CA ALA A 20 -18.73 11.60 0.11
C ALA A 20 -17.45 11.64 -0.74
N ASN A 21 -17.11 12.83 -1.24
CA ASN A 21 -15.87 13.11 -1.95
C ASN A 21 -14.70 12.73 -1.03
N SER A 22 -14.25 11.48 -1.13
CA SER A 22 -12.99 11.01 -0.58
C SER A 22 -11.93 11.83 -1.30
N ALA A 23 -11.19 12.67 -0.57
CA ALA A 23 -10.18 13.51 -1.19
C ALA A 23 -9.22 12.61 -1.99
N GLU A 24 -8.94 12.99 -3.24
CA GLU A 24 -8.04 12.22 -4.08
C GLU A 24 -6.67 12.13 -3.39
N LEU A 25 -6.08 10.93 -3.40
CA LEU A 25 -4.76 10.73 -2.83
C LEU A 25 -3.75 11.54 -3.64
N LYS A 26 -2.92 12.33 -2.95
CA LYS A 26 -1.81 13.06 -3.56
C LYS A 26 -0.97 12.12 -4.43
N GLN A 27 -0.87 12.45 -5.71
CA GLN A 27 -0.02 11.77 -6.68
C GLN A 27 1.35 12.48 -6.75
N TYR A 28 2.40 11.71 -7.08
CA TYR A 28 3.76 12.21 -7.25
C TYR A 28 4.32 11.75 -8.60
N ASP A 29 5.13 12.61 -9.21
CA ASP A 29 5.82 12.31 -10.47
C ASP A 29 6.90 11.23 -10.32
N SER A 30 7.36 10.95 -9.09
CA SER A 30 8.36 9.92 -8.83
C SER A 30 8.24 9.31 -7.44
N ILE A 31 8.76 8.08 -7.31
CA ILE A 31 8.89 7.40 -6.01
C ILE A 31 9.77 8.21 -5.05
N ARG A 32 10.79 8.91 -5.57
CA ARG A 32 11.67 9.75 -4.74
C ARG A 32 10.89 10.92 -4.12
N ALA A 33 10.04 11.58 -4.89
CA ALA A 33 9.18 12.65 -4.38
C ALA A 33 8.16 12.12 -3.35
N MET A 34 7.57 10.96 -3.62
CA MET A 34 6.68 10.28 -2.67
C MET A 34 7.37 9.97 -1.34
N ILE A 35 8.54 9.31 -1.37
CA ILE A 35 9.29 8.94 -0.16
C ILE A 35 9.73 10.19 0.61
N SER A 36 10.17 11.25 -0.09
CA SER A 36 10.57 12.51 0.54
C SER A 36 9.41 13.22 1.25
N ASP A 37 8.20 13.21 0.68
CA ASP A 37 7.01 13.79 1.31
C ASP A 37 6.58 13.00 2.54
N LYS A 38 6.58 11.67 2.45
CA LYS A 38 6.12 10.81 3.55
C LYS A 38 7.11 10.73 4.71
N SER A 39 8.40 10.91 4.46
CA SER A 39 9.46 10.87 5.48
C SER A 39 9.56 9.55 6.27
N ASP A 40 8.89 8.48 5.82
CA ASP A 40 8.94 7.14 6.43
C ASP A 40 10.31 6.46 6.17
N TYR A 41 10.96 6.80 5.06
CA TYR A 41 12.27 6.30 4.66
C TYR A 41 13.15 7.42 4.09
N SER A 42 14.47 7.29 4.13
CA SER A 42 15.37 8.31 3.61
C SER A 42 16.66 7.73 3.04
N GLN A 43 17.27 8.43 2.08
CA GLN A 43 18.60 8.06 1.59
C GLN A 43 19.70 8.38 2.61
N GLU A 44 19.50 9.41 3.41
CA GLU A 44 20.48 9.92 4.38
C GLU A 44 20.84 8.86 5.42
N ASN A 45 19.82 8.28 6.06
CA ASN A 45 19.96 7.23 7.06
C ASN A 45 20.07 5.80 6.45
N GLY A 46 20.13 5.70 5.12
CA GLY A 46 20.30 4.45 4.39
C GLY A 46 19.06 3.55 4.30
N THR A 47 17.88 4.05 4.71
CA THR A 47 16.64 3.27 4.70
C THR A 47 15.93 3.26 3.34
N PHE A 48 16.34 4.12 2.39
CA PHE A 48 15.84 4.14 1.01
C PHE A 48 16.99 4.21 0.00
N LYS A 49 16.88 3.44 -1.09
CA LYS A 49 17.70 3.62 -2.29
C LYS A 49 16.85 3.48 -3.55
N VAL A 50 17.22 4.26 -4.55
CA VAL A 50 16.84 4.00 -5.93
C VAL A 50 17.91 3.11 -6.53
N LEU A 51 17.53 1.94 -7.04
CA LEU A 51 18.44 1.04 -7.77
C LEU A 51 18.32 1.26 -9.29
N ASP A 52 17.11 1.53 -9.77
CA ASP A 52 16.81 1.90 -11.16
C ASP A 52 15.52 2.74 -11.20
N LEU A 53 15.43 3.74 -12.08
CA LEU A 53 14.19 4.48 -12.39
C LEU A 53 13.93 4.55 -13.90
N GLY A 54 14.55 3.67 -14.69
CA GLY A 54 14.22 3.48 -16.09
C GLY A 54 12.82 2.90 -16.28
N THR A 55 12.61 2.14 -17.34
CA THR A 55 11.29 1.59 -17.69
C THR A 55 10.67 0.74 -16.57
N LEU A 56 11.50 0.10 -15.75
CA LEU A 56 11.07 -0.68 -14.59
C LEU A 56 11.66 -0.06 -13.31
N PRO A 57 10.89 0.75 -12.56
CA PRO A 57 11.40 1.33 -11.32
C PRO A 57 11.80 0.22 -10.35
N THR A 58 13.01 0.31 -9.82
CA THR A 58 13.56 -0.61 -8.84
C THR A 58 14.01 0.19 -7.63
N ILE A 59 13.40 -0.08 -6.48
CA ILE A 59 13.74 0.59 -5.22
C ILE A 59 14.17 -0.40 -4.16
N GLN A 60 14.95 0.07 -3.21
CA GLN A 60 15.26 -0.63 -1.97
C GLN A 60 14.65 0.13 -0.80
N LEU A 61 13.95 -0.60 0.06
CA LEU A 61 13.52 -0.15 1.38
C LEU A 61 14.19 -1.01 2.44
N SER A 62 14.60 -0.36 3.53
CA SER A 62 15.53 -0.91 4.50
C SER A 62 15.15 -0.46 5.90
N THR A 63 14.30 -1.21 6.58
CA THR A 63 14.01 -1.00 7.99
C THR A 63 15.29 -1.07 8.81
N GLN A 64 15.37 -0.27 9.87
CA GLN A 64 16.49 -0.32 10.80
C GLN A 64 16.27 -1.45 11.81
N ILE A 65 17.30 -2.28 12.00
CA ILE A 65 17.28 -3.37 12.99
C ILE A 65 18.38 -3.20 14.02
N PHE A 66 18.12 -3.71 15.23
CA PHE A 66 19.04 -3.67 16.35
C PHE A 66 19.79 -5.00 16.52
N PRO A 67 21.01 -4.97 17.09
CA PRO A 67 21.65 -6.18 17.56
C PRO A 67 20.75 -6.92 18.55
N GLY A 68 20.49 -8.21 18.31
CA GLY A 68 19.65 -9.04 19.17
C GLY A 68 18.20 -9.18 18.73
N ASP A 69 17.76 -8.45 17.69
CA ASP A 69 16.43 -8.67 17.11
C ASP A 69 16.26 -10.13 16.68
N LEU A 70 15.09 -10.70 16.99
CA LEU A 70 14.78 -12.09 16.65
C LEU A 70 14.70 -12.25 15.12
N PRO A 71 15.19 -13.37 14.56
CA PRO A 71 15.14 -13.61 13.11
C PRO A 71 13.76 -13.45 12.47
N ASP A 72 12.68 -13.84 13.17
CA ASP A 72 11.31 -13.68 12.69
C ASP A 72 10.86 -12.22 12.64
N VAL A 73 11.27 -11.40 13.61
CA VAL A 73 10.99 -9.96 13.63
C VAL A 73 11.69 -9.25 12.47
N ILE A 74 12.94 -9.64 12.18
CA ILE A 74 13.70 -9.10 11.04
C ILE A 74 13.03 -9.50 9.71
N ARG A 75 12.61 -10.76 9.57
CA ARG A 75 11.87 -11.24 8.39
C ARG A 75 10.56 -10.48 8.21
N ALA A 76 9.75 -10.37 9.26
CA ALA A 76 8.47 -9.68 9.21
C ALA A 76 8.62 -8.21 8.83
N SER A 77 9.65 -7.54 9.36
CA SER A 77 9.91 -6.13 9.03
C SER A 77 10.42 -5.95 7.60
N THR A 78 11.23 -6.87 7.09
CA THR A 78 11.65 -6.90 5.67
C THR A 78 10.45 -7.06 4.75
N ARG A 79 9.53 -7.97 5.08
CA ARG A 79 8.30 -8.17 4.30
C ARG A 79 7.42 -6.93 4.32
N ARG A 80 7.30 -6.28 5.48
CA ARG A 80 6.58 -5.01 5.63
C ARG A 80 7.16 -3.91 4.74
N ASP A 81 8.47 -3.79 4.63
CA ASP A 81 9.11 -2.84 3.71
C ASP A 81 8.68 -3.08 2.26
N ILE A 82 8.67 -4.35 1.83
CA ILE A 82 8.25 -4.70 0.46
C ILE A 82 6.78 -4.39 0.24
N LEU A 83 5.90 -4.78 1.16
CA LEU A 83 4.47 -4.48 1.10
C LEU A 83 4.23 -2.97 1.05
N TYR A 84 4.90 -2.20 1.91
CA TYR A 84 4.85 -0.75 1.90
C TYR A 84 5.26 -0.21 0.53
N GLY A 85 6.42 -0.61 0.01
CA GLY A 85 6.96 -0.11 -1.25
C GLY A 85 6.06 -0.38 -2.44
N VAL A 86 5.49 -1.59 -2.52
CA VAL A 86 4.55 -1.97 -3.59
C VAL A 86 3.29 -1.12 -3.52
N TYR A 87 2.59 -1.15 -2.40
CA TYR A 87 1.27 -0.54 -2.32
C TYR A 87 1.31 0.98 -2.24
N LYS A 88 2.28 1.60 -1.53
CA LYS A 88 2.42 3.07 -1.55
C LYS A 88 2.76 3.57 -2.95
N THR A 89 3.64 2.90 -3.68
CA THR A 89 3.97 3.35 -5.03
C THR A 89 2.73 3.33 -5.91
N PHE A 90 1.99 2.22 -5.95
CA PHE A 90 0.81 2.12 -6.82
C PHE A 90 -0.35 3.03 -6.39
N LEU A 91 -0.43 3.42 -5.12
CA LEU A 91 -1.42 4.38 -4.61
C LEU A 91 -1.11 5.83 -5.00
N HIS A 92 0.16 6.17 -5.15
CA HIS A 92 0.63 7.55 -5.18
C HIS A 92 1.41 7.90 -6.45
N THR A 93 1.51 7.00 -7.42
CA THR A 93 2.23 7.22 -8.68
C THR A 93 1.51 6.55 -9.85
N SER A 94 1.89 6.93 -11.07
CA SER A 94 1.41 6.32 -12.32
C SER A 94 2.18 5.07 -12.75
N TYR A 95 3.06 4.51 -11.92
CA TYR A 95 3.80 3.29 -12.29
C TYR A 95 2.84 2.09 -12.32
N GLU A 96 2.89 1.34 -13.42
CA GLU A 96 2.10 0.12 -13.60
C GLU A 96 2.87 -1.15 -13.22
N GLU A 97 4.16 -1.02 -12.94
CA GLU A 97 5.07 -2.11 -12.61
C GLU A 97 6.23 -1.59 -11.76
N ILE A 98 6.68 -2.41 -10.80
CA ILE A 98 7.79 -2.06 -9.91
C ILE A 98 8.55 -3.30 -9.45
N VAL A 99 9.83 -3.10 -9.14
CA VAL A 99 10.62 -4.01 -8.32
C VAL A 99 10.91 -3.36 -6.97
N VAL A 100 10.57 -4.04 -5.89
CA VAL A 100 10.87 -3.60 -4.52
C VAL A 100 11.79 -4.61 -3.87
N VAL A 101 12.92 -4.13 -3.37
CA VAL A 101 13.94 -4.90 -2.67
C VAL A 101 13.86 -4.54 -1.18
N GLY A 102 13.55 -5.52 -0.33
CA GLY A 102 13.62 -5.38 1.11
C GLY A 102 14.96 -5.87 1.62
N VAL A 103 15.75 -5.02 2.26
CA VAL A 103 17.03 -5.41 2.90
C VAL A 103 17.21 -4.63 4.20
N PRO A 104 17.15 -5.26 5.38
CA PRO A 104 17.37 -4.56 6.63
C PRO A 104 18.74 -3.88 6.71
N VAL A 105 18.80 -2.77 7.43
CA VAL A 105 20.04 -2.04 7.72
C VAL A 105 20.25 -1.97 9.23
N LYS A 106 21.48 -2.17 9.72
CA LYS A 106 21.75 -2.03 11.16
C LYS A 106 21.53 -0.58 11.60
N PHE A 107 20.85 -0.38 12.73
CA PHE A 107 20.54 0.93 13.29
C PHE A 107 21.77 1.85 13.38
N LYS A 108 21.58 3.12 12.99
CA LYS A 108 22.64 4.16 12.92
C LYS A 108 23.90 3.74 12.14
N SER A 109 23.76 2.80 11.22
CA SER A 109 24.83 2.39 10.31
C SER A 109 24.31 2.31 8.88
N LYS A 110 25.22 2.15 7.92
CA LYS A 110 24.89 1.84 6.52
C LYS A 110 25.25 0.38 6.16
N ILE A 111 25.26 -0.49 7.17
CA ILE A 111 25.58 -1.92 7.00
C ILE A 111 24.29 -2.69 6.76
N TYR A 112 24.12 -3.17 5.53
CA TYR A 112 22.98 -3.96 5.10
C TYR A 112 23.12 -5.43 5.51
N VAL A 113 22.04 -6.02 5.99
CA VAL A 113 22.01 -7.43 6.45
C VAL A 113 21.38 -8.30 5.36
N THR A 114 22.19 -8.61 4.35
CA THR A 114 21.76 -9.30 3.11
C THR A 114 21.19 -10.70 3.33
N LYS A 115 21.47 -11.35 4.47
CA LYS A 115 20.86 -12.63 4.88
C LYS A 115 19.32 -12.59 4.85
N TYR A 116 18.73 -11.42 5.13
CA TYR A 116 17.28 -11.24 5.13
C TYR A 116 16.78 -10.51 3.88
N ARG A 117 17.57 -10.44 2.81
CA ARG A 117 17.16 -9.81 1.56
C ARG A 117 16.00 -10.57 0.92
N GLU A 118 14.96 -9.83 0.56
CA GLU A 118 13.85 -10.32 -0.27
C GLU A 118 13.59 -9.32 -1.40
N GLN A 119 12.95 -9.78 -2.47
CA GLN A 119 12.61 -8.95 -3.63
C GLN A 119 11.29 -9.41 -4.23
N ILE A 120 10.49 -8.45 -4.69
CA ILE A 120 9.28 -8.69 -5.46
C ILE A 120 9.29 -7.80 -6.70
N HIS A 121 8.99 -8.40 -7.84
CA HIS A 121 8.71 -7.74 -9.10
C HIS A 121 7.23 -7.95 -9.42
N ILE A 122 6.43 -6.89 -9.48
CA ILE A 122 4.99 -7.03 -9.63
C ILE A 122 4.36 -5.88 -10.42
N THR A 123 3.22 -6.15 -11.05
CA THR A 123 2.37 -5.14 -11.69
C THR A 123 1.30 -4.61 -10.76
N LYS A 124 0.81 -3.41 -11.05
CA LYS A 124 -0.31 -2.78 -10.33
C LYS A 124 -1.58 -3.61 -10.42
N SER A 125 -1.88 -4.18 -11.59
CA SER A 125 -3.03 -5.07 -11.79
C SER A 125 -2.94 -6.32 -10.90
N ALA A 126 -1.79 -7.01 -10.85
CA ALA A 126 -1.62 -8.19 -10.01
C ALA A 126 -1.72 -7.86 -8.51
N ALA A 127 -1.12 -6.75 -8.06
CA ALA A 127 -1.25 -6.30 -6.68
C ALA A 127 -2.70 -5.92 -6.31
N THR A 128 -3.43 -5.31 -7.25
CA THR A 128 -4.84 -4.94 -7.07
C THR A 128 -5.72 -6.17 -6.93
N GLU A 129 -5.57 -7.16 -7.81
CA GLU A 129 -6.31 -8.42 -7.74
C GLU A 129 -6.00 -9.19 -6.45
N LEU A 130 -4.75 -9.14 -5.98
CA LEU A 130 -4.38 -9.76 -4.71
C LEU A 130 -5.07 -9.07 -3.51
N ALA A 131 -5.04 -7.74 -3.46
CA ALA A 131 -5.71 -6.96 -2.42
C ALA A 131 -7.22 -7.25 -2.41
N LYS A 132 -7.85 -7.36 -3.58
CA LYS A 132 -9.26 -7.73 -3.72
C LYS A 132 -9.53 -9.13 -3.19
N LYS A 133 -8.75 -10.12 -3.65
CA LYS A 133 -8.95 -11.53 -3.29
C LYS A 133 -8.70 -11.81 -1.82
N MET A 134 -7.67 -11.21 -1.23
CA MET A 134 -7.21 -11.55 0.12
C MET A 134 -7.70 -10.61 1.21
N LEU A 135 -7.94 -9.33 0.88
CA LEU A 135 -8.32 -8.31 1.85
C LEU A 135 -9.75 -7.80 1.64
N GLY A 136 -10.43 -8.22 0.56
CA GLY A 136 -11.79 -7.74 0.26
C GLY A 136 -11.85 -6.28 -0.18
N ALA A 137 -10.73 -5.73 -0.67
CA ALA A 137 -10.68 -4.38 -1.22
C ALA A 137 -11.38 -4.33 -2.61
N ASN A 138 -12.18 -3.31 -2.89
CA ASN A 138 -12.72 -3.07 -4.23
C ASN A 138 -11.69 -2.37 -5.12
N SER A 139 -10.82 -1.57 -4.52
CA SER A 139 -9.73 -0.87 -5.20
C SER A 139 -8.53 -0.68 -4.26
N LEU A 140 -7.37 -0.31 -4.80
CA LEU A 140 -6.22 0.04 -3.95
C LEU A 140 -6.55 1.19 -2.98
N ARG A 141 -7.45 2.12 -3.33
CA ARG A 141 -7.84 3.24 -2.46
C ARG A 141 -8.39 2.76 -1.11
N ASP A 142 -8.99 1.57 -1.05
CA ASP A 142 -9.55 0.98 0.19
C ASP A 142 -8.46 0.50 1.17
N LEU A 143 -7.20 0.44 0.70
CA LEU A 143 -6.05 0.09 1.54
C LEU A 143 -5.59 1.26 2.41
N VAL A 144 -6.12 2.47 2.19
CA VAL A 144 -5.82 3.66 2.99
C VAL A 144 -7.08 4.34 3.49
N GLU A 145 -6.98 5.00 4.63
CA GLU A 145 -8.07 5.75 5.25
C GLU A 145 -7.60 7.16 5.62
N GLU A 146 -8.55 8.08 5.63
CA GLU A 146 -8.33 9.44 6.11
C GLU A 146 -8.62 9.51 7.60
N LYS A 147 -7.71 10.12 8.36
CA LYS A 147 -7.92 10.44 9.77
C LYS A 147 -7.74 11.93 9.99
N ASN A 148 -8.69 12.51 10.70
CA ASN A 148 -8.60 13.89 11.15
C ASN A 148 -8.01 13.90 12.57
N TYR A 149 -6.86 14.54 12.72
CA TYR A 149 -6.23 14.80 14.01
C TYR A 149 -6.18 16.30 14.22
N GLY A 150 -7.17 16.85 14.93
CA GLY A 150 -7.18 18.26 15.34
C GLY A 150 -7.14 19.25 14.16
N GLY A 151 -7.84 18.94 13.06
CA GLY A 151 -7.86 19.78 11.85
C GLY A 151 -6.84 19.36 10.78
N TYR A 152 -5.93 18.44 11.08
CA TYR A 152 -5.01 17.87 10.11
C TYR A 152 -5.56 16.56 9.54
N VAL A 153 -5.72 16.49 8.22
CA VAL A 153 -6.07 15.24 7.53
C VAL A 153 -4.80 14.48 7.20
N ILE A 154 -4.67 13.26 7.71
CA ILE A 154 -3.59 12.35 7.35
C ILE A 154 -4.16 11.12 6.65
N HIS A 155 -3.43 10.60 5.66
CA HIS A 155 -3.75 9.35 5.00
C HIS A 155 -2.88 8.23 5.58
N THR A 156 -3.51 7.30 6.30
CA THR A 156 -2.85 6.14 6.91
C THR A 156 -3.33 4.85 6.27
N TRP A 157 -2.69 3.73 6.59
CA TRP A 157 -3.18 2.40 6.21
C TRP A 157 -4.54 2.12 6.85
N SER A 158 -5.46 1.59 6.05
CA SER A 158 -6.75 1.12 6.54
C SER A 158 -6.58 -0.16 7.37
N ASN A 159 -7.61 -0.53 8.12
CA ASN A 159 -7.64 -1.80 8.83
C ASN A 159 -7.45 -3.02 7.92
N LEU A 160 -7.87 -2.94 6.64
CA LEU A 160 -7.64 -3.99 5.65
C LEU A 160 -6.14 -4.19 5.39
N MET A 161 -5.41 -3.09 5.20
CA MET A 161 -3.97 -3.17 4.94
C MET A 161 -3.17 -3.46 6.20
N ASN A 162 -3.56 -2.93 7.37
CA ASN A 162 -2.86 -3.22 8.63
C ASN A 162 -2.88 -4.72 8.96
N LYS A 163 -3.97 -5.42 8.65
CA LYS A 163 -4.07 -6.88 8.71
C LYS A 163 -3.02 -7.61 7.86
N ALA A 164 -2.74 -7.10 6.67
CA ALA A 164 -1.70 -7.63 5.80
C ALA A 164 -0.27 -7.25 6.24
N LEU A 165 -0.11 -6.12 6.95
CA LEU A 165 1.19 -5.62 7.39
C LEU A 165 1.62 -6.19 8.74
N TYR A 166 0.68 -6.55 9.62
CA TYR A 166 0.92 -6.95 11.00
C TYR A 166 0.10 -8.19 11.39
N ASN A 167 0.77 -9.15 12.04
CA ASN A 167 0.21 -10.45 12.39
C ASN A 167 -0.73 -10.45 13.60
N ASP A 168 -0.94 -9.30 14.26
CA ASP A 168 -1.68 -9.17 15.51
C ASP A 168 -3.16 -8.75 15.34
N GLN A 169 -3.65 -8.61 14.09
CA GLN A 169 -4.99 -8.06 13.78
C GLN A 169 -6.02 -9.09 13.25
N GLY A 170 -5.73 -10.40 13.35
CA GLY A 170 -6.76 -11.44 13.25
C GLY A 170 -7.23 -11.94 11.86
N ALA A 171 -6.56 -11.62 10.74
CA ALA A 171 -6.62 -12.31 9.41
C ALA A 171 -5.77 -11.53 8.35
N PRO A 172 -5.55 -12.07 7.13
CA PRO A 172 -4.51 -13.07 6.82
C PRO A 172 -3.16 -12.66 7.40
N GLU A 173 -2.44 -13.62 7.98
CA GLU A 173 -1.07 -13.41 8.46
C GLU A 173 -0.23 -12.78 7.34
N GLN A 174 0.58 -11.77 7.66
CA GLN A 174 1.51 -11.07 6.76
C GLN A 174 2.26 -12.07 5.88
N ASP A 175 2.63 -13.22 6.45
CA ASP A 175 3.29 -14.33 5.77
C ASP A 175 2.47 -14.90 4.61
N ALA A 176 1.17 -15.14 4.82
CA ALA A 176 0.28 -15.63 3.78
C ALA A 176 0.09 -14.59 2.67
N PHE A 177 -0.11 -13.32 3.03
CA PHE A 177 -0.26 -12.24 2.05
C PHE A 177 1.02 -12.02 1.25
N PHE A 178 2.17 -11.97 1.92
CA PHE A 178 3.48 -11.83 1.28
C PHE A 178 3.81 -13.03 0.39
N LYS A 179 3.51 -14.26 0.81
CA LYS A 179 3.69 -15.46 -0.01
C LYS A 179 2.84 -15.39 -1.28
N ALA A 180 1.57 -14.98 -1.16
CA ALA A 180 0.70 -14.84 -2.31
C ALA A 180 1.16 -13.71 -3.25
N LEU A 181 1.68 -12.59 -2.70
CA LEU A 181 2.32 -11.53 -3.48
C LEU A 181 3.54 -12.05 -4.25
N LYS A 182 4.38 -12.88 -3.61
CA LYS A 182 5.54 -13.52 -4.24
C LYS A 182 5.14 -14.52 -5.32
N SER A 183 4.03 -15.23 -5.16
CA SER A 183 3.48 -16.11 -6.20
C SER A 183 2.85 -15.37 -7.37
N ALA A 184 2.39 -14.13 -7.16
CA ALA A 184 1.88 -13.24 -8.21
C ALA A 184 2.98 -12.37 -8.85
N ALA A 185 4.21 -12.48 -8.37
CA ALA A 185 5.37 -11.77 -8.92
C ALA A 185 5.71 -12.30 -10.32
N LYS A 186 6.26 -11.41 -11.15
CA LYS A 186 6.80 -11.74 -12.48
C LYS A 186 8.14 -12.46 -12.39
#